data_AF-A0A7C3P8A6-F1
#
_entry.id   AF-A0A7C3P8A6-F1
#
_cell.length_a   1.000
_cell.length_b   1.000
_cell.length_c   1.000
_cell.angle_alpha   90.00
_cell.angle_beta   90.00
_cell.angle_gamma   90.00
#
_symmetry.space_group_name_H-M   'P 1'
#
loop_
_entity.id
_entity.type
_entity.pdbx_description
1 polymer ?
#
loop_
_entity_poly.entity_id
_entity_poly.type
_entity_poly.pdbx_seq_one_letter_code
_entity_poly.pdbx_strand_id
1 'polypeptide(L)'
;MPPPMRYLGIDLGDKRTGLALGDDETRLASPWKVVECSLATPAGVERLLGLLAAAAAEAGRVEVVLGLPLNMDGSEGSPAARARDIGARLAARTGLRVHYQDERLSTAAADWRMSQSGLSRQQKKERRDALAAAEVLSEFLRGLPERPESGRHRA
;
A
#
# COMPACT_ATOMS: atom_id res chain seq x y z
N MET A 1 -8.63 17.02 20.75
CA MET A 1 -8.66 15.81 19.90
C MET A 1 -7.24 15.37 19.58
N PRO A 2 -6.98 14.08 19.38
CA PRO A 2 -5.70 13.65 18.83
C PRO A 2 -5.53 14.18 17.40
N PRO A 3 -4.29 14.49 16.98
CA PRO A 3 -3.99 14.93 15.62
C PRO A 3 -4.44 13.88 14.58
N PRO A 4 -4.67 14.28 13.31
CA PRO A 4 -4.95 13.33 12.24
C PRO A 4 -3.83 12.29 12.15
N MET A 5 -4.22 11.03 11.94
CA MET A 5 -3.25 9.97 11.73
C MET A 5 -2.91 9.88 10.25
N ARG A 6 -1.60 9.83 9.98
CA ARG A 6 -1.07 9.63 8.64
C ARG A 6 -0.76 8.16 8.41
N TYR A 7 -0.84 7.77 7.15
CA TYR A 7 -0.62 6.40 6.71
C TYR A 7 0.37 6.38 5.55
N LEU A 8 1.30 5.43 5.62
CA LEU A 8 2.19 5.07 4.52
C LEU A 8 1.62 3.82 3.83
N GLY A 9 1.08 4.01 2.64
CA GLY A 9 0.62 2.93 1.77
C GLY A 9 1.81 2.29 1.04
N ILE A 10 1.83 0.96 0.98
CA ILE A 10 2.89 0.16 0.35
C ILE A 10 2.25 -0.88 -0.58
N ASP A 11 2.62 -0.83 -1.86
CA ASP A 11 2.31 -1.87 -2.85
C ASP A 11 3.60 -2.62 -3.25
N LEU A 12 3.65 -3.91 -2.94
CA LEU A 12 4.84 -4.74 -3.12
C LEU A 12 4.87 -5.37 -4.52
N GLY A 13 5.69 -4.82 -5.42
CA GLY A 13 6.09 -5.51 -6.64
C GLY A 13 7.41 -6.27 -6.49
N ASP A 14 7.65 -7.25 -7.38
CA ASP A 14 8.87 -8.08 -7.37
C ASP A 14 10.17 -7.29 -7.56
N LYS A 15 10.11 -6.13 -8.23
CA LYS A 15 11.27 -5.27 -8.53
C LYS A 15 11.09 -3.81 -8.14
N ARG A 16 9.84 -3.36 -8.01
CA ARG A 16 9.47 -1.98 -7.72
C ARG A 16 8.39 -2.01 -6.65
N THR A 17 8.58 -1.24 -5.59
CA THR A 17 7.61 -1.10 -4.51
C THR A 17 7.10 0.33 -4.54
N GLY A 18 5.80 0.49 -4.77
CA GLY A 18 5.14 1.79 -4.74
C GLY A 18 4.87 2.23 -3.30
N LEU A 19 5.02 3.53 -3.04
CA LEU A 19 4.73 4.15 -1.76
C LEU A 19 3.74 5.30 -1.96
N ALA A 20 2.77 5.43 -1.06
CA ALA A 20 1.79 6.50 -1.03
C ALA A 20 1.63 7.07 0.38
N LEU A 21 1.19 8.32 0.48
CA LEU A 21 0.87 8.96 1.76
C LEU A 21 -0.59 9.39 1.75
N GLY A 22 -1.22 9.34 2.92
CA GLY A 22 -2.58 9.82 3.13
C GLY A 22 -2.88 9.98 4.62
N ASP A 23 -4.08 10.44 4.93
CA ASP A 23 -4.53 10.67 6.30
C ASP A 23 -6.01 10.34 6.49
N ASP A 24 -6.41 10.15 7.74
CA ASP A 24 -7.79 9.81 8.11
C ASP A 24 -8.74 11.03 8.19
N GLU A 25 -8.24 12.26 8.02
CA GLU A 25 -9.05 13.48 8.07
C GLU A 25 -9.64 13.81 6.70
N THR A 26 -8.79 13.87 5.67
CA THR A 26 -9.20 14.10 4.28
C THR A 26 -9.63 12.81 3.60
N ARG A 27 -9.15 11.65 4.09
CA ARG A 27 -9.26 10.33 3.43
C ARG A 27 -8.71 10.30 2.01
N LEU A 28 -7.79 11.20 1.69
CA LEU A 28 -7.12 11.24 0.40
C LEU A 28 -5.75 10.54 0.49
N ALA A 29 -5.43 9.74 -0.51
CA ALA A 29 -4.11 9.15 -0.69
C ALA A 29 -3.46 9.68 -1.97
N SER A 30 -2.18 10.02 -1.89
CA SER A 30 -1.38 10.48 -3.02
C SER A 30 -0.15 9.58 -3.20
N PRO A 31 0.22 9.22 -4.45
CA PRO A 31 1.49 8.57 -4.73
C PRO A 31 2.64 9.44 -4.20
N TRP A 32 3.65 8.79 -3.61
CA TRP A 32 4.77 9.50 -3.01
C TRP A 32 6.10 9.13 -3.64
N LYS A 33 6.46 7.84 -3.62
CA LYS A 33 7.77 7.36 -4.08
C LYS A 33 7.67 5.96 -4.67
N VAL A 34 8.65 5.59 -5.47
CA VAL A 34 8.85 4.20 -5.91
C VAL A 34 10.24 3.77 -5.49
N VAL A 35 10.32 2.61 -4.85
CA VAL A 35 11.59 2.00 -4.45
C VAL A 35 11.91 0.87 -5.41
N GLU A 36 13.05 0.96 -6.11
CA GLU A 36 13.52 -0.10 -6.97
C GLU A 36 14.40 -1.08 -6.18
N CYS A 37 13.86 -2.27 -5.92
CA CYS A 37 14.54 -3.34 -5.20
C CYS A 37 13.94 -4.69 -5.60
N SER A 38 14.80 -5.63 -6.00
CA SER A 38 14.37 -6.99 -6.31
C SER A 38 14.09 -7.77 -5.03
N LEU A 39 12.96 -8.49 -4.98
CA LEU A 39 12.59 -9.39 -3.88
C LEU A 39 12.95 -10.85 -4.16
N ALA A 40 13.70 -11.10 -5.24
CA ALA A 40 14.10 -12.45 -5.64
C ALA A 40 15.11 -13.11 -4.68
N THR A 41 15.77 -12.34 -3.81
CA THR A 41 16.77 -12.84 -2.86
C THR A 41 16.51 -12.33 -1.45
N PRO A 42 16.94 -13.06 -0.40
CA PRO A 42 16.83 -12.59 0.99
C PRO A 42 17.52 -11.24 1.22
N ALA A 43 18.68 -11.02 0.60
CA ALA A 43 19.40 -9.74 0.67
C ALA A 43 18.60 -8.59 0.04
N GLY A 44 17.88 -8.85 -1.05
CA GLY A 44 16.97 -7.89 -1.67
C GLY A 44 15.79 -7.51 -0.76
N VAL A 45 15.22 -8.49 -0.06
CA VAL A 45 14.17 -8.23 0.95
C VAL A 45 14.70 -7.41 2.12
N GLU A 46 15.88 -7.75 2.64
CA GLU A 46 16.54 -6.98 3.71
C GLU A 46 16.83 -5.53 3.32
N ARG A 47 17.29 -5.33 2.07
CA ARG A 47 17.49 -3.99 1.50
C ARG A 47 16.16 -3.23 1.42
N LEU A 48 15.09 -3.87 0.92
CA LEU A 48 13.77 -3.23 0.87
C LEU A 48 13.32 -2.80 2.27
N LEU A 49 13.43 -3.66 3.27
CA LEU A 49 13.05 -3.32 4.66
C LEU A 49 13.81 -2.10 5.20
N GLY A 50 15.08 -1.94 4.82
CA GLY A 50 15.86 -0.73 5.17
C GLY A 50 15.31 0.52 4.50
N LEU A 51 14.98 0.43 3.21
CA LEU A 51 14.42 1.54 2.45
C LEU A 51 13.01 1.93 2.94
N LEU A 52 12.18 0.94 3.28
CA LEU A 52 10.85 1.18 3.86
C LEU A 52 10.92 1.81 5.24
N ALA A 53 11.84 1.34 6.11
CA ALA A 53 12.05 1.94 7.41
C ALA A 53 12.52 3.41 7.31
N ALA A 54 13.44 3.69 6.37
CA ALA A 54 13.89 5.05 6.10
C ALA A 54 12.76 5.94 5.57
N ALA A 55 11.95 5.42 4.63
CA ALA A 55 10.80 6.14 4.09
C ALA A 55 9.74 6.43 5.17
N ALA A 56 9.47 5.48 6.06
CA ALA A 56 8.54 5.68 7.18
C ALA A 56 9.06 6.74 8.16
N ALA A 57 10.37 6.74 8.46
CA ALA A 57 10.98 7.77 9.29
C ALA A 57 10.89 9.17 8.64
N GLU A 58 11.09 9.27 7.33
CA GLU A 58 10.96 10.52 6.58
C GLU A 58 9.50 11.03 6.55
N ALA A 59 8.51 10.12 6.45
CA ALA A 59 7.10 10.48 6.50
C ALA A 59 6.64 10.98 7.89
N GLY A 60 7.42 10.69 8.94
CA GLY A 60 7.16 11.09 10.32
C GLY A 60 6.25 10.11 11.06
N ARG A 61 5.33 10.63 11.88
CA ARG A 61 4.39 9.81 12.65
C ARG A 61 3.34 9.20 11.71
N VAL A 62 3.54 7.94 11.32
CA VAL A 62 2.64 7.20 10.42
C VAL A 62 2.32 5.80 10.94
N GLU A 63 1.21 5.23 10.47
CA GLU A 63 0.98 3.78 10.45
C GLU A 63 1.17 3.25 9.01
N VAL A 64 1.46 1.96 8.85
CA VAL A 64 1.70 1.35 7.54
C VAL A 64 0.46 0.62 7.05
N VAL A 65 0.13 0.76 5.77
CA VAL A 65 -0.91 -0.02 5.08
C VAL A 65 -0.25 -0.76 3.93
N LEU A 66 -0.29 -2.08 3.97
CA LEU A 66 0.38 -2.93 2.99
C LEU A 66 -0.65 -3.73 2.17
N GLY A 67 -0.53 -3.68 0.83
CA GLY A 67 -1.38 -4.45 -0.07
C GLY A 67 -1.24 -5.95 0.16
N LEU A 68 -2.38 -6.65 0.24
CA LEU A 68 -2.47 -8.08 0.48
C LEU A 68 -3.16 -8.76 -0.70
N PRO A 69 -2.40 -9.31 -1.67
CA PRO A 69 -2.95 -9.91 -2.89
C PRO A 69 -3.58 -11.27 -2.61
N LEU A 70 -4.88 -11.27 -2.28
CA LEU A 70 -5.66 -12.48 -2.04
C LEU A 70 -6.21 -13.06 -3.34
N ASN A 71 -6.47 -14.37 -3.33
CA ASN A 71 -7.24 -15.02 -4.37
C ASN A 71 -8.73 -14.61 -4.28
N MET A 72 -9.49 -14.85 -5.35
CA MET A 72 -10.92 -14.50 -5.39
C MET A 72 -11.77 -15.19 -4.32
N ASP A 73 -11.38 -16.38 -3.89
CA ASP A 73 -12.01 -17.14 -2.81
C ASP A 73 -11.57 -16.66 -1.41
N GLY A 74 -10.72 -15.64 -1.33
CA GLY A 74 -10.14 -15.10 -0.10
C GLY A 74 -8.93 -15.89 0.42
N SER A 75 -8.49 -16.93 -0.28
CA SER A 75 -7.30 -17.70 0.12
C SER A 75 -6.00 -16.93 -0.13
N GLU A 76 -4.97 -17.25 0.65
CA GLU A 76 -3.64 -16.65 0.52
C GLU A 76 -2.73 -17.51 -0.37
N GLY A 77 -2.15 -16.89 -1.40
CA GLY A 77 -1.07 -17.49 -2.19
C GLY A 77 0.33 -17.05 -1.73
N SER A 78 1.37 -17.51 -2.43
CA SER A 78 2.77 -17.11 -2.17
C SER A 78 2.99 -15.58 -2.11
N PRO A 79 2.35 -14.74 -2.95
CA PRO A 79 2.46 -13.29 -2.86
C PRO A 79 1.92 -12.72 -1.53
N ALA A 80 0.77 -13.21 -1.06
CA ALA A 80 0.18 -12.80 0.22
C ALA A 80 1.06 -13.22 1.41
N ALA A 81 1.59 -14.44 1.38
CA ALA A 81 2.52 -14.92 2.42
C ALA A 81 3.78 -14.05 2.48
N ARG A 82 4.34 -13.65 1.33
CA ARG A 82 5.49 -12.74 1.26
C ARG A 82 5.15 -11.35 1.79
N ALA A 83 3.98 -10.81 1.44
CA ALA A 83 3.49 -9.54 1.95
C ALA A 83 3.40 -9.54 3.49
N ARG A 84 2.87 -10.62 4.07
CA ARG A 84 2.83 -10.82 5.54
C ARG A 84 4.20 -10.91 6.18
N ASP A 85 5.14 -11.66 5.59
CA ASP A 85 6.53 -11.75 6.10
C ASP A 85 7.19 -10.37 6.14
N ILE A 86 7.13 -9.63 5.03
CA ILE A 86 7.71 -8.28 4.92
C ILE A 86 7.03 -7.33 5.91
N GLY A 87 5.69 -7.36 6.01
CA GLY A 87 4.94 -6.54 6.95
C GLY A 87 5.34 -6.82 8.41
N ALA A 88 5.43 -8.09 8.80
CA ALA A 88 5.86 -8.47 10.14
C ALA A 88 7.28 -8.01 10.47
N ARG A 89 8.22 -8.19 9.53
CA ARG A 89 9.62 -7.77 9.71
C ARG A 89 9.75 -6.25 9.73
N LEU A 90 8.95 -5.53 8.95
CA LEU A 90 8.91 -4.07 8.99
C LEU A 90 8.36 -3.56 10.32
N ALA A 91 7.27 -4.16 10.82
CA ALA A 91 6.72 -3.85 12.14
C ALA A 91 7.75 -4.09 13.25
N ALA A 92 8.43 -5.25 13.24
CA ALA A 92 9.46 -5.57 14.22
C ALA A 92 10.66 -4.60 14.17
N ARG A 93 11.04 -4.14 12.97
CA ARG A 93 12.16 -3.19 12.79
C ARG A 93 11.82 -1.77 13.22
N THR A 94 10.59 -1.33 12.99
CA THR A 94 10.21 0.09 13.12
C THR A 94 9.34 0.38 14.34
N GLY A 95 8.72 -0.65 14.93
CA GLY A 95 7.68 -0.51 15.95
C GLY A 95 6.35 0.04 15.42
N LEU A 96 6.23 0.25 14.11
CA LEU A 96 5.01 0.80 13.50
C LEU A 96 3.92 -0.24 13.41
N ARG A 97 2.67 0.21 13.55
CA ARG A 97 1.51 -0.61 13.28
C ARG A 97 1.40 -0.85 11.77
N VAL A 98 1.23 -2.12 11.39
CA VAL A 98 1.02 -2.54 10.00
C VAL A 98 -0.40 -3.06 9.85
N HIS A 99 -1.13 -2.47 8.91
CA HIS A 99 -2.43 -2.91 8.44
C HIS A 99 -2.28 -3.60 7.09
N TYR A 100 -3.20 -4.51 6.78
CA TYR A 100 -3.23 -5.20 5.50
C TYR A 100 -4.53 -4.86 4.77
N GLN A 101 -4.42 -4.47 3.51
CA GLN A 101 -5.56 -4.14 2.66
C GLN A 101 -5.77 -5.26 1.64
N ASP A 102 -6.96 -5.85 1.62
CA ASP A 102 -7.33 -6.91 0.68
C ASP A 102 -7.30 -6.39 -0.78
N GLU A 103 -6.48 -7.02 -1.62
CA GLU A 103 -6.37 -6.79 -3.05
C GLU A 103 -6.73 -8.07 -3.81
N ARG A 104 -8.02 -8.33 -4.00
CA ARG A 104 -8.45 -9.53 -4.74
C ARG A 104 -8.08 -9.43 -6.22
N LEU A 105 -7.23 -10.35 -6.65
CA LEU A 105 -6.90 -10.54 -8.06
C LEU A 105 -7.84 -11.58 -8.68
N SER A 106 -8.59 -11.19 -9.71
CA SER A 106 -9.29 -12.14 -10.57
C SER A 106 -8.34 -12.56 -11.69
N THR A 107 -8.05 -13.85 -11.81
CA THR A 107 -7.20 -14.43 -12.87
C THR A 107 -7.75 -14.06 -14.26
N ALA A 108 -9.07 -14.20 -14.45
CA ALA A 108 -9.75 -13.83 -15.68
C ALA A 108 -9.78 -12.31 -15.94
N ALA A 109 -9.98 -11.48 -14.91
CA ALA A 109 -9.98 -10.01 -15.08
C ALA A 109 -8.57 -9.44 -15.22
N ALA A 110 -7.53 -10.07 -14.66
CA ALA A 110 -6.14 -9.72 -14.86
C ALA A 110 -5.74 -9.94 -16.33
N ASP A 111 -6.14 -11.08 -16.91
CA ASP A 111 -5.93 -11.38 -18.33
C ASP A 111 -6.75 -10.47 -19.26
N TRP A 112 -8.01 -10.19 -18.91
CA TRP A 112 -8.92 -9.38 -19.73
C TRP A 112 -8.59 -7.87 -19.70
N ARG A 113 -8.15 -7.33 -18.54
CA ARG A 113 -7.74 -5.91 -18.40
C ARG A 113 -6.53 -5.53 -19.25
N MET A 114 -5.75 -6.50 -19.73
CA MET A 114 -4.66 -6.28 -20.69
C MET A 114 -5.14 -5.99 -22.13
N SER A 115 -6.44 -6.11 -22.42
CA SER A 115 -6.97 -6.10 -23.79
C SER A 115 -7.77 -4.85 -24.20
N GLN A 116 -8.11 -3.93 -23.28
CA GLN A 116 -9.14 -2.91 -23.58
C GLN A 116 -8.67 -1.48 -23.24
N SER A 117 -7.88 -0.86 -24.14
CA SER A 117 -7.78 0.62 -24.35
C SER A 117 -6.67 0.92 -25.37
N GLY A 118 -6.79 1.99 -26.16
CA GLY A 118 -5.86 2.36 -27.23
C GLY A 118 -4.47 2.88 -26.81
N LEU A 119 -4.06 2.68 -25.55
CA LEU A 119 -2.69 2.94 -25.07
C LEU A 119 -1.85 1.66 -25.15
N SER A 120 -0.53 1.78 -25.28
CA SER A 120 0.32 0.58 -25.27
C SER A 120 0.22 -0.14 -23.92
N ARG A 121 0.34 -1.48 -23.92
CA ARG A 121 0.31 -2.28 -22.68
C ARG A 121 1.32 -1.79 -21.64
N GLN A 122 2.46 -1.31 -22.11
CA GLN A 122 3.53 -0.79 -21.27
C GLN A 122 3.15 0.55 -20.61
N GLN A 123 2.59 1.50 -21.35
CA GLN A 123 2.19 2.81 -20.82
C GLN A 123 1.09 2.70 -19.76
N LYS A 124 0.14 1.77 -19.94
CA LYS A 124 -0.90 1.51 -18.93
C LYS A 124 -0.32 0.87 -17.68
N LYS A 125 0.58 -0.10 -17.85
CA LYS A 125 1.25 -0.76 -16.75
C LYS A 125 2.07 0.24 -15.94
N GLU A 126 2.85 1.10 -16.59
CA GLU A 126 3.64 2.12 -15.90
C GLU A 126 2.77 3.13 -15.14
N ARG A 127 1.67 3.59 -15.72
CA ARG A 127 0.72 4.48 -15.01
C ARG A 127 0.05 3.77 -13.84
N ARG A 128 -0.34 2.51 -13.99
CA ARG A 128 -1.01 1.73 -12.96
C ARG A 128 -0.05 1.39 -11.81
N ASP A 129 1.17 0.96 -12.13
CA ASP A 129 2.23 0.70 -11.15
C ASP A 129 2.58 1.98 -10.34
N ALA A 130 2.53 3.16 -10.97
CA ALA A 130 2.77 4.42 -10.29
C ALA A 130 1.65 4.84 -9.32
N LEU A 131 0.42 4.33 -9.51
CA LEU A 131 -0.76 4.69 -8.72
C LEU A 131 -1.18 3.59 -7.73
N ALA A 132 -0.72 2.35 -7.91
CA ALA A 132 -1.19 1.18 -7.16
C ALA A 132 -1.13 1.38 -5.64
N ALA A 133 -0.02 1.87 -5.09
CA ALA A 133 0.09 2.14 -3.65
C ALA A 133 -0.93 3.17 -3.14
N ALA A 134 -1.31 4.16 -3.97
CA ALA A 134 -2.32 5.15 -3.62
C ALA A 134 -3.73 4.57 -3.71
N GLU A 135 -3.99 3.65 -4.65
CA GLU A 135 -5.26 2.91 -4.74
C GLU A 135 -5.45 2.02 -3.49
N VAL A 136 -4.43 1.25 -3.11
CA VAL A 136 -4.40 0.45 -1.87
C VAL A 136 -4.74 1.30 -0.67
N LEU A 137 -4.02 2.42 -0.51
CA LEU A 137 -4.21 3.28 0.63
C LEU A 137 -5.60 3.95 0.63
N SER A 138 -6.07 4.38 -0.54
CA SER A 138 -7.41 4.98 -0.67
C SER A 138 -8.50 4.02 -0.23
N GLU A 139 -8.42 2.75 -0.61
CA GLU A 139 -9.42 1.75 -0.23
C GLU A 139 -9.42 1.51 1.28
N PHE A 140 -8.24 1.42 1.89
CA PHE A 140 -8.11 1.33 3.34
C PHE A 140 -8.72 2.55 4.06
N LEU A 141 -8.38 3.77 3.61
CA LEU A 141 -8.88 5.02 4.22
C LEU A 141 -10.40 5.16 4.12
N ARG A 142 -11.02 4.68 3.02
CA ARG A 142 -12.50 4.64 2.89
C ARG A 142 -13.15 3.73 3.91
N GLY A 143 -12.51 2.60 4.21
CA GLY A 143 -12.99 1.62 5.19
C GLY A 143 -12.85 2.05 6.65
N LEU A 144 -12.11 3.14 6.93
CA LEU A 144 -11.98 3.64 8.29
C LEU A 144 -13.33 4.17 8.84
N PRO A 145 -13.59 4.01 10.15
CA PRO A 145 -14.74 4.62 10.78
C PRO A 145 -14.68 6.15 10.69
N GLU A 146 -15.84 6.80 10.64
CA GLU A 146 -15.94 8.26 10.70
C GLU A 146 -15.17 8.78 11.93
N ARG A 147 -14.34 9.81 11.74
CA ARG A 147 -13.79 10.52 12.89
C ARG A 147 -14.97 11.16 13.62
N PRO A 148 -15.06 11.06 14.95
CA PRO A 148 -16.15 11.69 15.69
C PRO A 148 -16.20 13.18 15.31
N GLU A 149 -17.35 13.63 14.80
CA GLU A 149 -17.54 15.00 14.34
C GLU A 149 -17.17 15.97 15.47
N SER A 150 -16.37 16.97 15.16
CA SER A 150 -16.25 18.12 16.04
C SER A 150 -17.65 18.71 16.19
N GLY A 151 -18.10 18.86 17.43
CA GLY A 151 -19.28 19.66 17.72
C GLY A 151 -19.08 21.02 17.04
N ARG A 152 -19.75 21.23 15.90
CA ARG A 152 -19.93 22.56 15.35
C ARG A 152 -20.67 23.31 16.43
N HIS A 153 -19.95 24.12 17.19
CA HIS A 153 -20.57 25.13 18.04
C HIS A 153 -21.31 26.06 17.07
N ARG A 154 -22.61 25.79 16.93
CA ARG A 154 -23.56 26.80 16.48
C ARG A 154 -23.64 27.82 17.60
N ALA A 155 -23.62 29.09 17.18
CA ALA A 155 -23.78 30.32 17.95
C ALA A 155 -22.54 30.81 18.69
#